data_AF-U4TP07-F1
#
_entry.id   AF-U4TP07-F1
#
_cell.length_a   1.000
_cell.length_b   1.000
_cell.length_c   1.000
_cell.angle_alpha   90.00
_cell.angle_beta   90.00
_cell.angle_gamma   90.00
#
_symmetry.space_group_name_H-M   'P 1'
#
loop_
_entity.id
_entity.type
_entity.pdbx_description
1 polymer ?
#
loop_
_entity_poly.entity_id
_entity_poly.type
_entity_poly.pdbx_seq_one_letter_code
_entity_poly.pdbx_strand_id
1 'polypeptide(L)'
;MAEKYDLIGATGCATGIVHTYMAQEALENAAKKMGYTMKVETHGQTGVDDPLTPEEISNAKAGVVASDVDVDADRFAGKKVVQVPVADGIKEPENLINRALADSTPVFKANLAGRAQSAGTAAAASSGTSFWHLIYTSLMNGISHMLPFVVAGGVLMAISMFWGIDSANVKSSQYNAFAAMLNTIGSTSMNLRCPSWAATLPRRLRSAAG
;
A
#
# COMPACT_ATOMS: atom_id res chain seq x y z
N MET A 1 -8.00 -31.70 4.51
CA MET A 1 -9.31 -31.26 3.95
C MET A 1 -9.22 -29.75 3.89
N ALA A 2 -9.22 -29.15 2.70
CA ALA A 2 -9.20 -27.70 2.59
C ALA A 2 -10.50 -27.16 3.18
N GLU A 3 -10.41 -26.22 4.13
CA GLU A 3 -11.60 -25.55 4.65
C GLU A 3 -12.29 -24.81 3.52
N LYS A 4 -13.60 -25.04 3.38
CA LYS A 4 -14.39 -24.51 2.27
C LYS A 4 -14.95 -23.15 2.67
N TYR A 5 -14.33 -22.07 2.20
CA TYR A 5 -14.86 -20.72 2.36
C TYR A 5 -15.78 -20.36 1.19
N ASP A 6 -16.93 -19.76 1.49
CA ASP A 6 -17.88 -19.29 0.47
C ASP A 6 -17.39 -17.99 -0.19
N LEU A 7 -16.72 -17.15 0.59
CA LEU A 7 -16.21 -15.84 0.21
C LEU A 7 -14.73 -15.73 0.56
N ILE A 8 -14.01 -14.93 -0.22
CA ILE A 8 -12.61 -14.61 0.02
C ILE A 8 -12.39 -13.10 -0.02
N GLY A 9 -11.33 -12.61 0.59
CA GLY A 9 -10.98 -11.20 0.43
C GLY A 9 -9.52 -10.91 0.69
N ALA A 10 -9.10 -9.72 0.26
CA ALA A 10 -7.76 -9.19 0.55
C ALA A 10 -7.90 -7.75 1.02
N THR A 11 -7.20 -7.41 2.10
CA THR A 11 -7.20 -6.04 2.65
C THR A 11 -5.77 -5.51 2.77
N GLY A 12 -5.59 -4.20 2.62
CA GLY A 12 -4.26 -3.60 2.74
C GLY A 12 -4.28 -2.07 2.85
N CYS A 13 -3.46 -1.53 3.73
CA CYS A 13 -3.34 -0.08 3.93
C CYS A 13 -1.87 0.34 4.09
N ALA A 14 -1.44 1.36 3.35
CA ALA A 14 -0.06 1.84 3.39
C ALA A 14 0.29 2.51 4.74
N THR A 15 -0.70 3.08 5.43
CA THR A 15 -0.50 3.92 6.62
C THR A 15 -0.49 3.15 7.94
N GLY A 16 -0.67 1.82 7.92
CA GLY A 16 -0.55 0.96 9.10
C GLY A 16 -1.53 -0.22 9.11
N ILE A 17 -1.36 -1.09 10.11
CA ILE A 17 -2.11 -2.36 10.24
C ILE A 17 -3.55 -2.18 10.74
N VAL A 18 -3.87 -1.07 11.38
CA VAL A 18 -5.17 -0.86 12.05
C VAL A 18 -6.32 -0.92 11.04
N HIS A 19 -6.27 -0.11 9.98
CA HIS A 19 -7.33 -0.13 8.97
C HIS A 19 -7.40 -1.45 8.20
N THR A 20 -6.26 -2.13 8.01
CA THR A 20 -6.20 -3.47 7.41
C THR A 20 -7.00 -4.48 8.24
N TYR A 21 -6.68 -4.62 9.54
CA TYR A 21 -7.41 -5.56 10.42
C TYR A 21 -8.85 -5.13 10.69
N MET A 22 -9.13 -3.82 10.77
CA MET A 22 -10.50 -3.34 10.90
C MET A 22 -11.35 -3.70 9.68
N ALA A 23 -10.80 -3.58 8.47
CA ALA A 23 -11.50 -3.99 7.26
C ALA A 23 -11.68 -5.51 7.20
N GLN A 24 -10.66 -6.28 7.62
CA GLN A 24 -10.74 -7.74 7.73
C GLN A 24 -11.90 -8.16 8.64
N GLU A 25 -11.90 -7.67 9.88
CA GLU A 25 -12.91 -8.01 10.88
C GLU A 25 -14.31 -7.55 10.44
N ALA A 26 -14.43 -6.36 9.84
CA ALA A 26 -15.71 -5.85 9.33
C ALA A 26 -16.29 -6.75 8.24
N LEU A 27 -15.46 -7.21 7.30
CA LEU A 27 -15.87 -8.12 6.23
C LEU A 27 -16.23 -9.52 6.76
N GLU A 28 -15.41 -10.10 7.64
CA GLU A 28 -15.70 -11.40 8.26
C GLU A 28 -16.99 -11.38 9.08
N ASN A 29 -17.21 -10.32 9.87
CA ASN A 29 -18.41 -10.18 10.66
C ASN A 29 -19.65 -9.97 9.78
N ALA A 30 -19.55 -9.19 8.70
CA ALA A 30 -20.63 -9.03 7.73
C ALA A 30 -20.97 -10.36 7.03
N ALA A 31 -19.96 -11.12 6.60
CA ALA A 31 -20.17 -12.43 6.01
C ALA A 31 -20.85 -13.40 6.98
N LYS A 32 -20.39 -13.45 8.24
CA LYS A 32 -21.01 -14.26 9.31
C LYS A 32 -22.47 -13.89 9.55
N LYS A 33 -22.80 -12.59 9.59
CA LYS A 33 -24.20 -12.11 9.72
C LYS A 33 -25.08 -12.56 8.55
N MET A 34 -24.51 -12.64 7.36
CA MET A 34 -25.19 -13.08 6.14
C MET A 34 -25.21 -14.62 5.98
N GLY A 35 -24.61 -15.37 6.92
CA GLY A 35 -24.57 -16.83 6.88
C GLY A 35 -23.53 -17.42 5.93
N TYR A 36 -22.52 -16.64 5.53
CA TYR A 36 -21.41 -17.09 4.68
C TYR A 36 -20.11 -17.22 5.47
N THR A 37 -19.29 -18.20 5.09
CA THR A 37 -17.92 -18.32 5.60
C THR A 37 -16.98 -17.51 4.73
N MET A 38 -16.21 -16.58 5.32
CA MET A 38 -15.26 -15.73 4.60
C MET A 38 -13.87 -15.85 5.22
N LYS A 39 -12.84 -15.93 4.36
CA LYS A 39 -11.44 -15.79 4.75
C LYS A 39 -10.85 -14.56 4.09
N VAL A 40 -10.15 -13.75 4.85
CA VAL A 40 -9.58 -12.49 4.37
C VAL A 40 -8.08 -12.47 4.65
N GLU A 41 -7.27 -12.33 3.60
CA GLU A 41 -5.83 -12.12 3.75
C GLU A 41 -5.55 -10.63 4.03
N THR A 42 -4.57 -10.35 4.88
CA THR A 42 -4.18 -8.99 5.24
C THR A 42 -2.78 -8.66 4.74
N HIS A 43 -2.63 -7.48 4.15
CA HIS A 43 -1.37 -6.97 3.65
C HIS A 43 -0.96 -5.75 4.48
N GLY A 44 -0.03 -5.97 5.41
CA GLY A 44 0.54 -4.95 6.27
C GLY A 44 1.96 -4.58 5.85
N GLN A 45 2.56 -3.61 6.55
CA GLN A 45 3.97 -3.28 6.37
C GLN A 45 4.91 -4.42 6.79
N THR A 46 4.46 -5.29 7.69
CA THR A 46 5.24 -6.42 8.21
C THR A 46 5.21 -7.64 7.29
N GLY A 47 4.22 -7.74 6.40
CA GLY A 47 4.04 -8.88 5.52
C GLY A 47 2.57 -9.18 5.24
N VAL A 48 2.33 -10.40 4.75
CA VAL A 48 0.99 -10.94 4.48
C VAL A 48 0.64 -11.91 5.60
N ASP A 49 -0.49 -11.67 6.29
CA ASP A 49 -1.05 -12.62 7.24
C ASP A 49 -2.28 -13.32 6.65
N ASP A 50 -2.52 -14.54 7.12
CA ASP A 50 -3.59 -15.43 6.67
C ASP A 50 -3.69 -15.59 5.13
N PRO A 51 -2.57 -15.94 4.46
CA PRO A 51 -2.52 -16.00 3.00
C PRO A 51 -3.57 -16.97 2.45
N LEU A 52 -4.25 -16.55 1.39
CA LEU A 52 -5.20 -17.41 0.68
C LEU A 52 -4.44 -18.45 -0.14
N THR A 53 -4.92 -19.70 -0.14
CA THR A 53 -4.37 -20.74 -1.00
C THR A 53 -5.06 -20.71 -2.38
N PRO A 54 -4.41 -21.20 -3.45
CA PRO A 54 -5.04 -21.28 -4.77
C PRO A 54 -6.34 -22.11 -4.77
N GLU A 55 -6.40 -23.13 -3.90
CA GLU A 55 -7.56 -24.00 -3.73
C GLU A 55 -8.74 -23.23 -3.10
N GLU A 56 -8.49 -22.42 -2.08
CA GLU A 56 -9.50 -21.55 -1.46
C GLU A 56 -10.05 -20.53 -2.47
N ILE A 57 -9.18 -19.92 -3.27
CA ILE A 57 -9.58 -18.96 -4.32
C ILE A 57 -10.44 -19.64 -5.38
N SER A 58 -10.06 -20.84 -5.83
CA SER A 58 -10.82 -21.59 -6.82
C SER A 58 -12.18 -22.05 -6.31
N ASN A 59 -12.30 -22.36 -5.01
CA ASN A 59 -13.54 -22.87 -4.42
C ASN A 59 -14.53 -21.76 -4.01
N ALA A 60 -14.06 -20.52 -3.82
CA ALA A 60 -14.90 -19.41 -3.42
C ALA A 60 -15.88 -18.98 -4.53
N LYS A 61 -17.05 -18.48 -4.12
CA LYS A 61 -18.11 -17.98 -5.01
C LYS A 61 -17.81 -16.57 -5.52
N ALA A 62 -17.34 -15.70 -4.62
CA ALA A 62 -17.01 -14.32 -4.90
C ALA A 62 -15.94 -13.81 -3.93
N GLY A 63 -15.35 -12.66 -4.24
CA GLY A 63 -14.36 -12.03 -3.38
C GLY A 63 -14.47 -10.51 -3.26
N VAL A 64 -13.86 -9.96 -2.22
CA VAL A 64 -13.80 -8.52 -1.97
C VAL A 64 -12.35 -8.12 -1.71
N VAL A 65 -11.83 -7.19 -2.51
CA VAL A 65 -10.50 -6.62 -2.34
C VAL A 65 -10.67 -5.18 -1.86
N ALA A 66 -10.37 -4.94 -0.59
CA ALA A 66 -10.46 -3.62 0.05
C ALA A 66 -9.06 -3.13 0.40
N SER A 67 -8.34 -2.54 -0.56
CA SER A 67 -6.93 -2.20 -0.40
C SER A 67 -6.54 -0.88 -1.05
N ASP A 68 -5.68 -0.14 -0.36
CA ASP A 68 -5.01 1.06 -0.88
C ASP A 68 -3.62 0.75 -1.48
N VAL A 69 -3.14 -0.49 -1.30
CA VAL A 69 -1.85 -1.02 -1.77
C VAL A 69 -2.06 -2.19 -2.73
N ASP A 70 -1.00 -2.57 -3.44
CA ASP A 70 -1.05 -3.76 -4.30
C ASP A 70 -1.06 -5.04 -3.45
N VAL A 71 -2.03 -5.91 -3.70
CA VAL A 71 -2.30 -7.16 -2.96
C VAL A 71 -2.26 -8.39 -3.86
N ASP A 72 -1.57 -8.30 -5.00
CA ASP A 72 -1.48 -9.40 -5.98
C ASP A 72 -2.87 -9.89 -6.41
N ALA A 73 -3.75 -8.93 -6.76
CA ALA A 73 -5.13 -9.22 -7.10
C ALA A 73 -5.28 -10.10 -8.35
N ASP A 74 -4.20 -10.24 -9.15
CA ASP A 74 -4.15 -11.11 -10.32
C ASP A 74 -4.46 -12.58 -9.99
N ARG A 75 -4.21 -13.02 -8.75
CA ARG A 75 -4.56 -14.37 -8.28
C ARG A 75 -6.06 -14.63 -8.26
N PHE A 76 -6.87 -13.58 -8.19
CA PHE A 76 -8.33 -13.66 -8.22
C PHE A 76 -8.92 -13.60 -9.65
N ALA A 77 -8.10 -13.75 -10.68
CA ALA A 77 -8.53 -13.82 -12.07
C ALA A 77 -9.66 -14.85 -12.26
N GLY A 78 -10.71 -14.44 -12.98
CA GLY A 78 -11.82 -15.33 -13.32
C GLY A 78 -12.87 -15.47 -12.22
N LYS A 79 -12.72 -14.77 -11.09
CA LYS A 79 -13.73 -14.71 -10.01
C LYS A 79 -14.48 -13.39 -10.00
N LYS A 80 -15.70 -13.39 -9.46
CA LYS A 80 -16.44 -12.14 -9.19
C LYS A 80 -15.76 -11.44 -8.03
N VAL A 81 -15.00 -10.37 -8.30
CA VAL A 81 -14.29 -9.61 -7.27
C VAL A 81 -14.63 -8.14 -7.35
N VAL A 82 -14.94 -7.55 -6.19
CA VAL A 82 -15.15 -6.11 -6.04
C VAL A 82 -13.88 -5.48 -5.47
N GLN A 83 -13.29 -4.54 -6.21
CA GLN A 83 -12.16 -3.73 -5.74
C GLN A 83 -12.63 -2.37 -5.24
N VAL A 84 -12.27 -2.04 -4.00
CA VAL A 84 -12.55 -0.76 -3.36
C VAL A 84 -11.38 -0.32 -2.46
N PRO A 85 -11.31 0.97 -2.07
CA PRO A 85 -10.39 1.43 -1.03
C PRO A 85 -10.65 0.75 0.32
N VAL A 86 -9.63 0.68 1.19
CA VAL A 86 -9.76 0.02 2.51
C VAL A 86 -10.85 0.66 3.37
N ALA A 87 -11.07 1.97 3.21
CA ALA A 87 -12.06 2.73 3.96
C ALA A 87 -13.51 2.24 3.71
N ASP A 88 -13.80 1.81 2.48
CA ASP A 88 -15.13 1.31 2.12
C ASP A 88 -15.36 -0.09 2.70
N GLY A 89 -14.29 -0.89 2.81
CA GLY A 89 -14.29 -2.19 3.49
C GLY A 89 -14.72 -2.09 4.96
N ILE A 90 -14.41 -0.96 5.62
CA ILE A 90 -14.80 -0.71 7.02
C ILE A 90 -16.23 -0.16 7.10
N LYS A 91 -16.61 0.76 6.21
CA LYS A 91 -17.89 1.48 6.30
C LYS A 91 -19.09 0.67 5.82
N GLU A 92 -18.94 -0.07 4.72
CA GLU A 92 -20.06 -0.73 4.04
C GLU A 92 -19.77 -2.20 3.65
N PRO A 93 -19.27 -3.04 4.58
CA PRO A 93 -18.87 -4.43 4.26
C PRO A 93 -20.02 -5.28 3.72
N GLU A 94 -21.23 -5.13 4.26
CA GLU A 94 -22.42 -5.87 3.82
C GLU A 94 -22.81 -5.52 2.38
N ASN A 95 -22.69 -4.26 1.99
CA ASN A 95 -22.96 -3.80 0.62
C ASN A 95 -21.91 -4.39 -0.34
N LEU A 96 -20.64 -4.38 0.04
CA LEU A 96 -19.56 -4.95 -0.78
C LEU A 96 -19.72 -6.45 -1.02
N ILE A 97 -20.12 -7.21 0.02
CA ILE A 97 -20.38 -8.64 -0.10
C ILE A 97 -21.58 -8.90 -1.02
N ASN A 98 -22.68 -8.16 -0.86
CA ASN A 98 -23.85 -8.27 -1.74
C ASN A 98 -23.51 -7.93 -3.19
N ARG A 99 -22.71 -6.88 -3.41
CA ARG A 99 -22.17 -6.55 -4.74
C ARG A 99 -21.33 -7.70 -5.28
N ALA A 100 -20.42 -8.26 -4.50
CA ALA A 100 -19.59 -9.38 -4.96
C ALA A 100 -20.43 -10.62 -5.35
N LEU A 101 -21.54 -10.88 -4.65
CA LEU A 101 -22.46 -11.97 -4.94
C LEU A 101 -23.41 -11.70 -6.12
N ALA A 102 -23.68 -10.44 -6.46
CA ALA A 102 -24.59 -10.06 -7.54
C ALA A 102 -24.14 -10.60 -8.91
N ASP A 103 -25.11 -10.91 -9.78
CA ASP A 103 -24.85 -11.39 -11.16
C ASP A 103 -24.39 -10.29 -12.12
N SER A 104 -24.55 -9.02 -11.73
CA SER A 104 -24.08 -7.86 -12.48
C SER A 104 -22.61 -7.53 -12.27
N THR A 105 -21.91 -8.23 -11.36
CA THR A 105 -20.52 -7.91 -11.03
C THR A 105 -19.59 -8.43 -12.11
N PRO A 106 -18.81 -7.54 -12.76
CA PRO A 106 -17.90 -7.94 -13.81
C PRO A 106 -16.88 -8.92 -13.23
N VAL A 107 -16.73 -10.06 -13.89
CA VAL A 107 -15.70 -11.04 -13.53
C VAL A 107 -14.35 -10.33 -13.59
N PHE A 108 -13.59 -10.43 -12.50
CA PHE A 108 -12.27 -9.84 -12.40
C PHE A 108 -11.38 -10.49 -13.44
N LYS A 109 -11.06 -9.74 -14.49
CA LYS A 109 -10.03 -10.15 -15.44
C LYS A 109 -8.71 -9.73 -14.82
N ALA A 110 -7.85 -10.69 -14.47
CA ALA A 110 -6.45 -10.37 -14.19
C ALA A 110 -5.93 -9.50 -15.33
N ASN A 111 -5.12 -8.51 -14.97
CA ASN A 111 -4.35 -7.78 -15.97
C ASN A 111 -3.19 -8.69 -16.41
N LEU A 112 -3.51 -9.75 -17.15
CA LEU A 112 -2.54 -10.46 -17.97
C LEU A 112 -1.89 -9.52 -19.01
N ALA A 113 -2.47 -8.33 -19.23
CA ALA A 113 -1.88 -7.23 -19.99
C ALA A 113 -0.69 -6.53 -19.28
N GLY A 114 -0.35 -6.89 -18.04
CA GLY A 114 0.82 -6.34 -17.32
C GLY A 114 2.08 -7.21 -17.37
N ARG A 115 1.97 -8.50 -17.74
CA ARG A 115 3.12 -9.45 -17.77
C ARG A 115 3.50 -9.91 -19.18
N ALA A 116 2.67 -9.64 -20.19
CA ALA A 116 2.94 -10.05 -21.57
C ALA A 116 2.46 -8.98 -22.57
N GLN A 117 3.22 -7.89 -22.71
CA GLN A 117 3.27 -7.00 -23.88
C GLN A 117 4.39 -5.97 -23.63
N SER A 118 5.66 -6.33 -23.76
CA SER A 118 6.40 -6.34 -25.03
C SER A 118 5.60 -6.84 -26.24
N ALA A 119 4.81 -5.96 -26.85
CA ALA A 119 4.49 -5.88 -28.28
C ALA A 119 3.29 -4.92 -28.41
N GLY A 120 3.48 -3.82 -29.14
CA GLY A 120 2.49 -2.75 -29.22
C GLY A 120 1.10 -3.20 -29.68
N THR A 121 0.09 -2.41 -29.32
CA THR A 121 -0.67 -1.55 -30.26
C THR A 121 -1.67 -0.74 -29.43
N ALA A 122 -1.66 0.57 -29.62
CA ALA A 122 -2.60 1.49 -29.01
C ALA A 122 -4.03 1.29 -29.54
N ALA A 123 -5.04 1.35 -28.68
CA ALA A 123 -6.37 1.90 -29.00
C ALA A 123 -7.21 2.16 -27.73
N ALA A 124 -7.45 3.44 -27.48
CA ALA A 124 -8.62 4.10 -26.90
C ALA A 124 -9.60 3.32 -25.99
N ALA A 125 -9.77 3.79 -24.75
CA ALA A 125 -10.93 4.60 -24.31
C ALA A 125 -11.25 4.45 -22.80
N SER A 126 -11.54 5.60 -22.19
CA SER A 126 -12.31 5.83 -20.95
C SER A 126 -11.79 5.29 -19.61
N SER A 127 -11.37 6.22 -18.74
CA SER A 127 -11.91 6.48 -17.39
C SER A 127 -10.80 7.06 -16.49
N GLY A 128 -10.88 8.36 -16.21
CA GLY A 128 -9.89 9.13 -15.46
C GLY A 128 -9.79 8.82 -13.96
N THR A 129 -9.86 7.55 -13.56
CA THR A 129 -9.77 7.11 -12.16
C THR A 129 -8.63 6.13 -11.93
N SER A 130 -8.25 5.33 -12.93
CA SER A 130 -7.16 4.34 -12.80
C SER A 130 -5.77 4.98 -12.77
N PHE A 131 -5.53 6.00 -13.60
CA PHE A 131 -4.24 6.69 -13.66
C PHE A 131 -3.94 7.55 -12.43
N TRP A 132 -4.93 8.29 -11.92
CA TRP A 132 -4.78 9.10 -10.71
C TRP A 132 -4.62 8.25 -9.46
N HIS A 133 -5.33 7.13 -9.35
CA HIS A 133 -5.15 6.19 -8.25
C HIS A 133 -3.76 5.54 -8.29
N LEU A 134 -3.26 5.16 -9.49
CA LEU A 134 -1.92 4.59 -9.62
C LEU A 134 -0.80 5.59 -9.25
N ILE A 135 -0.94 6.85 -9.66
CA ILE A 135 -0.03 7.93 -9.26
C ILE A 135 -0.12 8.20 -7.76
N TYR A 136 -1.33 8.28 -7.21
CA TYR A 136 -1.56 8.51 -5.78
C TYR A 136 -0.96 7.39 -4.93
N THR A 137 -1.25 6.12 -5.25
CA THR A 137 -0.68 4.94 -4.58
C THR A 137 0.84 4.91 -4.71
N SER A 138 1.40 5.24 -5.89
CA SER A 138 2.86 5.30 -6.10
C SER A 138 3.53 6.40 -5.27
N LEU A 139 2.90 7.57 -5.19
CA LEU A 139 3.39 8.71 -4.42
C LEU A 139 3.34 8.39 -2.92
N MET A 140 2.23 7.81 -2.46
CA MET A 140 2.01 7.53 -1.05
C MET A 140 2.93 6.41 -0.54
N ASN A 141 3.18 5.39 -1.37
CA ASN A 141 4.16 4.35 -1.03
C ASN A 141 5.59 4.91 -0.98
N GLY A 142 5.93 5.86 -1.86
CA GLY A 142 7.24 6.52 -1.86
C GLY A 142 7.49 7.42 -0.65
N ILE A 143 6.49 8.19 -0.22
CA ILE A 143 6.58 9.06 0.96
C ILE A 143 6.67 8.24 2.24
N SER A 144 5.86 7.18 2.38
CA SER A 144 5.87 6.31 3.56
C SER A 144 7.26 5.69 3.83
N HIS A 145 8.00 5.30 2.78
CA HIS A 145 9.37 4.78 2.94
C HIS A 145 10.42 5.85 3.24
N MET A 146 10.13 7.12 2.97
CA MET A 146 11.05 8.23 3.20
C MET A 146 10.85 8.90 4.57
N LEU A 147 9.61 8.82 5.09
CA LEU A 147 9.18 9.49 6.31
C LEU A 147 10.03 9.11 7.55
N PRO A 148 10.43 7.83 7.77
CA PRO A 148 11.30 7.46 8.89
C PRO A 148 12.67 8.15 8.85
N PHE A 149 13.29 8.30 7.67
CA PHE A 149 14.59 8.95 7.53
C PHE A 149 14.51 10.47 7.75
N VAL A 150 13.43 11.10 7.28
CA VAL A 150 13.21 12.54 7.46
C VAL A 150 12.95 12.87 8.93
N VAL A 151 12.11 12.08 9.59
CA VAL A 151 11.78 12.25 11.01
C VAL A 151 13.03 11.99 11.87
N ALA A 152 13.79 10.93 11.60
CA ALA A 152 15.04 10.64 12.31
C ALA A 152 16.09 11.76 12.16
N GLY A 153 16.28 12.29 10.95
CA GLY A 153 17.22 13.39 10.71
C GLY A 153 16.82 14.69 11.42
N GLY A 154 15.53 15.03 11.43
CA GLY A 154 15.02 16.21 12.14
C GLY A 154 15.17 16.10 13.65
N VAL A 155 14.89 14.92 14.23
CA VAL A 155 15.06 14.66 15.67
C VAL A 155 16.53 14.75 16.07
N LEU A 156 17.46 14.24 15.27
CA LEU A 156 18.90 14.35 15.54
C LEU A 156 19.41 15.80 15.49
N MET A 157 18.94 16.62 14.55
CA MET A 157 19.25 18.07 14.54
C MET A 157 18.67 18.78 15.77
N ALA A 158 17.44 18.44 16.17
CA ALA A 158 16.82 19.04 17.36
C ALA A 158 17.60 18.71 18.64
N ILE A 159 18.05 17.46 18.79
CA ILE A 159 18.87 17.01 19.93
C ILE A 159 20.25 17.68 19.91
N SER A 160 20.84 17.90 18.73
CA SER A 160 22.11 18.62 18.59
C SER A 160 22.04 20.05 19.14
N MET A 161 20.91 20.74 18.98
CA MET A 161 20.74 22.12 19.44
C MET A 161 20.44 22.25 20.95
N PHE A 162 20.28 21.13 21.68
CA PHE A 162 20.01 21.13 23.12
C PHE A 162 21.19 21.70 23.95
N TRP A 163 22.43 21.61 23.44
CA TRP A 163 23.64 22.18 24.06
C TRP A 163 23.95 23.63 23.64
N GLY A 164 23.06 24.26 22.87
CA GLY A 164 23.21 25.63 22.40
C GLY A 164 23.09 25.74 20.88
N ILE A 165 22.60 26.88 20.39
CA ILE A 165 22.32 27.14 18.97
C ILE A 165 23.61 27.03 18.10
N ASP A 166 24.77 27.33 18.69
CA ASP A 166 26.10 27.31 18.04
C ASP A 166 26.97 26.11 18.47
N SER A 167 26.40 25.10 19.15
CA SER A 167 27.15 23.95 19.70
C SER A 167 27.76 23.01 18.65
N ALA A 168 27.35 23.16 17.38
CA ALA A 168 27.89 22.45 16.22
C ALA A 168 29.01 23.21 15.50
N ASN A 169 29.33 24.44 15.92
CA ASN A 169 30.27 25.33 15.24
C ASN A 169 31.65 25.32 15.94
N VAL A 170 32.72 24.98 15.22
CA VAL A 170 34.09 24.78 15.79
C VAL A 170 34.69 26.07 16.40
N LYS A 171 34.08 27.24 16.18
CA LYS A 171 34.58 28.55 16.64
C LYS A 171 33.82 29.16 17.83
N SER A 172 32.82 28.48 18.41
CA SER A 172 32.06 29.00 19.56
C SER A 172 32.57 28.40 20.89
N SER A 173 32.42 29.12 22.01
CA SER A 173 32.84 28.63 23.35
C SER A 173 31.91 27.53 23.93
N GLN A 174 30.88 27.12 23.17
CA GLN A 174 29.89 26.10 23.52
C GLN A 174 30.04 24.85 22.64
N TYR A 175 31.17 24.72 21.95
CA TYR A 175 31.48 23.59 21.07
C TYR A 175 31.46 22.28 21.85
N ASN A 176 30.66 21.33 21.36
CA ASN A 176 30.66 19.96 21.82
C ASN A 176 30.87 19.03 20.62
N ALA A 177 31.94 18.23 20.64
CA ALA A 177 32.26 17.29 19.56
C ALA A 177 31.10 16.32 19.26
N PHE A 178 30.33 15.96 20.29
CA PHE A 178 29.12 15.13 20.16
C PHE A 178 27.99 15.89 19.42
N ALA A 179 27.73 17.15 19.77
CA ALA A 179 26.72 17.96 19.10
C ALA A 179 27.07 18.23 17.62
N ALA A 180 28.35 18.47 17.31
CA ALA A 180 28.83 18.62 15.94
C ALA A 180 28.70 17.32 15.12
N MET A 181 28.97 16.16 15.73
CA MET A 181 28.77 14.85 15.10
C MET A 181 27.28 14.59 14.80
N LEU A 182 26.38 14.88 15.75
CA LEU A 182 24.94 14.74 15.56
C LEU A 182 24.40 15.69 14.48
N ASN A 183 24.88 16.95 14.44
CA ASN A 183 24.51 17.92 13.42
C ASN A 183 24.99 17.51 12.02
N THR A 184 26.22 17.01 11.92
CA THR A 184 26.80 16.54 10.64
C THR A 184 26.05 15.31 10.12
N ILE A 185 25.71 14.35 10.99
CA ILE A 185 24.93 13.16 10.61
C ILE A 185 23.49 13.56 10.22
N GLY A 186 22.86 14.45 10.98
CA GLY A 186 21.51 14.97 10.70
C GLY A 186 21.42 15.74 9.38
N SER A 187 22.34 16.68 9.15
CA SER A 187 22.41 17.46 7.90
C SER A 187 22.78 16.60 6.69
N THR A 188 23.67 15.61 6.84
CA THR A 188 23.98 14.63 5.78
C THR A 188 22.78 13.77 5.43
N SER A 189 22.01 13.33 6.44
CA SER A 189 20.75 12.59 6.23
C SER A 189 19.69 13.43 5.51
N MET A 190 19.62 14.74 5.81
CA MET A 190 18.76 15.68 5.08
C MET A 190 19.25 15.94 3.65
N ASN A 191 20.56 15.93 3.39
CA ASN A 191 21.12 16.10 2.05
C ASN A 191 20.94 14.84 1.17
N LEU A 192 20.93 13.64 1.75
CA LEU A 192 20.64 12.37 1.04
C LEU A 192 19.19 12.27 0.53
N ARG A 193 18.31 13.20 0.91
CA ARG A 193 16.98 13.40 0.35
C ARG A 193 17.01 13.71 -1.15
N CYS A 194 17.96 14.52 -1.61
CA CYS A 194 18.00 14.99 -2.99
C CYS A 194 18.46 13.87 -3.96
N PRO A 195 19.55 13.12 -3.67
CA PRO A 195 19.98 12.00 -4.50
C PRO A 195 18.98 10.84 -4.57
N SER A 196 18.25 10.54 -3.48
CA SER A 196 17.23 9.47 -3.49
C SER A 196 16.02 9.81 -4.37
N TRP A 197 15.60 11.07 -4.36
CA TRP A 197 14.61 11.60 -5.31
C TRP A 197 15.15 11.70 -6.75
N ALA A 198 16.38 12.15 -6.94
CA ALA A 198 17.02 12.24 -8.24
C ALA A 198 17.34 10.87 -8.87
N ALA A 199 17.50 9.81 -8.08
CA ALA A 199 17.70 8.44 -8.58
C ALA A 199 16.39 7.78 -9.04
N THR A 200 15.24 8.24 -8.52
CA THR A 200 13.92 7.68 -8.86
C THR A 200 13.22 8.41 -10.00
N LEU A 201 13.56 9.69 -10.24
CA LEU A 201 13.01 10.49 -11.35
C LEU A 201 13.35 9.94 -12.76
N PRO A 202 14.62 9.59 -13.10
CA PRO A 202 14.99 9.14 -14.45
C PRO A 202 14.43 7.75 -14.79
N ARG A 203 14.26 6.88 -13.78
CA ARG A 203 13.64 5.56 -13.97
C ARG A 203 12.15 5.66 -14.25
N ARG A 204 11.48 6.73 -13.80
CA ARG A 204 10.03 6.91 -13.98
C ARG A 204 9.66 7.77 -15.19
N LEU A 205 10.51 8.73 -15.60
CA LEU A 205 10.31 9.47 -16.86
C LEU A 205 10.51 8.57 -18.10
N ARG A 206 11.42 7.60 -18.04
CA ARG A 206 11.60 6.61 -19.13
C ARG A 206 10.43 5.63 -19.26
N SER A 207 9.65 5.46 -18.20
CA SER A 207 8.42 4.65 -18.18
C SER A 207 7.17 5.43 -18.64
N ALA A 208 7.27 6.75 -18.81
CA ALA A 208 6.15 7.61 -19.23
C ALA A 208 6.29 8.11 -20.68
N ALA A 209 7.42 7.83 -21.34
CA ALA A 209 7.72 8.25 -22.71
C ALA A 209 7.80 7.07 -23.71
N GLY A 210 7.39 5.87 -23.31
CA GLY A 210 7.30 4.67 -24.14
C GLY A 210 6.13 3.81 -23.69
#